data_AF-A0A963AIT4-F1
#
_entry.id   AF-A0A963AIT4-F1
#
_cell.length_a   1.000
_cell.length_b   1.000
_cell.length_c   1.000
_cell.angle_alpha   90.00
_cell.angle_beta   90.00
_cell.angle_gamma   90.00
#
_symmetry.space_group_name_H-M   'P 1'
#
loop_
_entity.id
_entity.type
_entity.pdbx_description
1 polymer ?
#
loop_
_entity_poly.entity_id
_entity_poly.type
_entity_poly.pdbx_seq_one_letter_code
_entity_poly.pdbx_strand_id
1 'polypeptide(L)' 'MWQQLQEMRKERPFALQAVDVDGSRALVERFGQLVPVLAAGEHILCSYYLDPVALRSFLDRREGAV' A
#
# COMPACT_ATOMS: atom_id res chain seq x y z
N MET A 1 6.79 2.31 -7.53
CA MET A 1 6.15 1.91 -6.27
C MET A 1 6.87 0.75 -5.56
N TRP A 2 6.94 -0.47 -6.12
CA TRP A 2 7.47 -1.65 -5.40
C TRP A 2 8.89 -1.48 -4.84
N GLN A 3 9.85 -1.03 -5.66
CA GLN A 3 11.23 -0.81 -5.21
C GLN A 3 11.32 0.24 -4.10
N GLN A 4 10.55 1.33 -4.21
CA GLN A 4 10.52 2.38 -3.20
C GLN A 4 9.96 1.87 -1.86
N LEU A 5 8.96 0.97 -1.88
CA LEU A 5 8.47 0.30 -0.67
C LEU A 5 9.55 -0.55 -0.01
N GLN A 6 10.37 -1.26 -0.79
CA GLN A 6 11.47 -2.06 -0.22
C GLN A 6 12.54 -1.19 0.42
N GLU A 7 12.89 -0.04 -0.17
CA GLU A 7 13.82 0.91 0.46
C GLU A 7 13.25 1.44 1.78
N MET A 8 11.98 1.87 1.80
CA MET A 8 11.34 2.33 3.04
C MET A 8 11.29 1.25 4.12
N ARG A 9 11.12 -0.04 3.75
CA ARG A 9 11.14 -1.16 4.70
C ARG A 9 12.50 -1.38 5.37
N LYS A 10 13.61 -0.93 4.75
CA LYS A 10 14.94 -0.98 5.38
C LYS A 10 15.06 0.02 6.51
N GLU A 11 14.48 1.20 6.35
CA GLU A 11 14.49 2.26 7.36
C GLU A 11 13.45 2.01 8.45
N ARG A 12 12.26 1.55 8.07
CA ARG A 12 11.14 1.27 8.98
C ARG A 12 10.44 -0.02 8.58
N PRO A 13 10.64 -1.13 9.32
CA PRO A 13 10.02 -2.40 8.98
C PRO A 13 8.49 -2.35 9.07
N PHE A 14 7.83 -2.82 8.02
CA PHE A 14 6.37 -3.06 8.03
C PHE A 14 6.03 -4.32 7.22
N ALA A 15 4.87 -4.90 7.53
CA ALA A 15 4.32 -6.02 6.79
C ALA A 15 3.75 -5.53 5.45
N LEU A 16 4.12 -6.23 4.37
CA LEU A 16 3.66 -5.92 3.01
C LEU A 16 3.29 -7.23 2.32
N GLN A 17 2.10 -7.28 1.75
CA GLN A 17 1.62 -8.41 0.96
C GLN A 17 1.36 -7.92 -0.48
N ALA A 18 1.98 -8.59 -1.46
CA ALA A 18 1.62 -8.41 -2.85
C ALA A 18 0.35 -9.22 -3.14
N VAL A 19 -0.64 -8.56 -3.74
CA VAL A 19 -1.91 -9.19 -4.14
C VAL A 19 -2.04 -9.00 -5.64
N ASP A 20 -2.28 -10.10 -6.35
CA ASP A 20 -2.62 -10.07 -7.77
C ASP A 20 -4.09 -9.66 -7.93
N VAL A 21 -4.31 -8.49 -8.53
CA VAL A 21 -5.66 -7.96 -8.72
C VAL A 21 -6.40 -8.70 -9.84
N ASP A 22 -5.69 -9.23 -10.84
CA ASP A 22 -6.29 -9.88 -12.01
C ASP A 22 -6.80 -11.29 -11.66
N GLY A 23 -6.28 -11.87 -10.57
CA GLY A 23 -6.71 -13.17 -10.05
C GLY A 23 -8.09 -13.19 -9.39
N SER A 24 -8.74 -12.05 -9.17
CA SER A 24 -10.07 -11.98 -8.54
C SER A 24 -10.97 -10.95 -9.21
N ARG A 25 -12.13 -11.38 -9.68
CA ARG A 25 -13.14 -10.49 -10.28
C ARG A 25 -13.51 -9.33 -9.36
N ALA A 26 -13.63 -9.57 -8.05
CA ALA A 26 -13.95 -8.51 -7.09
C ALA A 26 -12.82 -7.47 -6.96
N LEU A 27 -11.55 -7.89 -7.10
CA LEU A 27 -10.41 -6.97 -7.09
C LEU A 27 -10.30 -6.21 -8.41
N VAL A 28 -10.56 -6.84 -9.55
CA VAL A 28 -10.66 -6.16 -10.85
C VAL A 28 -11.78 -5.11 -10.84
N GLU A 29 -12.95 -5.45 -10.30
CA GLU A 29 -14.08 -4.51 -10.19
C GLU A 29 -13.77 -3.34 -9.23
N ARG A 30 -13.02 -3.59 -8.14
CA ARG A 30 -12.67 -2.57 -7.14
C ARG A 30 -11.48 -1.69 -7.56
N PHE A 31 -10.45 -2.26 -8.16
CA PHE A 31 -9.18 -1.59 -8.44
C PHE A 31 -8.90 -1.46 -9.92
N GLY A 32 -9.18 -2.49 -10.73
CA GLY A 32 -9.06 -2.45 -12.19
C GLY A 32 -7.79 -1.76 -12.68
N GLN A 33 -7.94 -0.64 -13.39
CA GLN A 33 -6.82 0.11 -13.98
C GLN A 33 -6.05 1.00 -12.99
N LEU A 34 -6.46 1.08 -11.72
CA LEU A 34 -5.79 1.91 -10.69
C LEU A 34 -4.44 1.32 -10.25
N VAL A 35 -4.06 0.15 -10.76
CA VAL A 35 -2.81 -0.51 -10.41
C VAL A 35 -1.57 0.24 -10.88
N PRO A 36 -0.47 0.23 -10.10
CA PRO A 36 -0.36 -0.37 -8.76
C PRO A 36 -1.09 0.43 -7.68
N VAL A 37 -1.77 -0.26 -6.75
CA VAL A 37 -2.47 0.34 -5.60
C VAL A 37 -1.79 -0.09 -4.31
N LEU A 38 -1.56 0.87 -3.39
CA LEU A 38 -1.17 0.60 -2.02
C LEU A 38 -2.35 0.88 -1.10
N ALA A 39 -2.77 -0.14 -0.35
CA ALA A 39 -3.86 -0.04 0.60
C ALA A 39 -3.49 -0.67 1.94
N ALA A 40 -4.10 -0.17 3.01
CA ALA A 40 -4.08 -0.75 4.33
C ALA A 40 -5.50 -1.22 4.69
N GLY A 41 -5.76 -2.52 4.50
CA GLY A 41 -7.12 -3.06 4.57
C GLY A 41 -7.99 -2.43 3.48
N GLU A 42 -9.06 -1.75 3.89
CA GLU A 42 -9.99 -1.09 2.97
C GLU A 42 -9.58 0.33 2.56
N HIS A 43 -8.59 0.90 3.25
CA HIS A 43 -8.15 2.27 3.04
C HIS A 43 -7.04 2.34 2.00
N ILE A 44 -7.31 3.00 0.87
CA ILE A 44 -6.31 3.24 -0.17
C ILE A 44 -5.42 4.41 0.26
N LEU A 45 -4.12 4.17 0.31
CA LEU A 45 -3.11 5.18 0.64
C LEU A 45 -2.67 5.96 -0.61
N CYS A 46 -2.42 5.26 -1.71
CA CYS A 46 -2.06 5.86 -2.99
C CYS A 46 -2.21 4.86 -4.15
N SER A 47 -2.35 5.37 -5.37
CA SER A 47 -2.38 4.60 -6.62
C SER A 47 -1.40 5.17 -7.64
N TYR A 48 -0.96 4.35 -8.59
CA TYR A 48 0.03 4.64 -9.64
C TYR A 48 1.45 4.92 -9.13
N TYR A 49 1.60 5.90 -8.24
CA TYR A 49 2.86 6.32 -7.65
C TYR A 49 2.81 6.17 -6.14
N LEU A 50 3.97 5.85 -5.54
CA LEU A 50 4.07 5.82 -4.09
C LEU A 50 3.99 7.26 -3.57
N ASP A 51 3.14 7.49 -2.57
CA ASP A 51 3.17 8.68 -1.74
C ASP A 51 3.85 8.35 -0.40
N PRO A 52 5.14 8.72 -0.23
CA PRO A 52 5.88 8.44 1.00
C PRO A 52 5.31 9.18 2.21
N VAL A 53 4.68 10.34 2.01
CA VAL A 53 4.11 11.17 3.07
C VAL A 53 2.84 10.53 3.61
N ALA A 54 1.94 10.07 2.72
CA ALA A 54 0.73 9.36 3.10
C ALA A 54 1.05 8.05 3.83
N LEU A 55 2.00 7.26 3.30
CA LEU A 55 2.44 6.02 3.93
C LEU A 55 3.06 6.27 5.30
N ARG A 56 3.96 7.25 5.43
CA ARG A 56 4.60 7.57 6.72
C ARG A 56 3.58 8.04 7.74
N SER A 57 2.67 8.94 7.35
CA SER A 57 1.59 9.42 8.21
C SER A 57 0.68 8.27 8.68
N PHE A 58 0.38 7.31 7.81
CA PHE A 58 -0.41 6.13 8.18
C PHE A 58 0.32 5.26 9.21
N LEU A 59 1.59 4.95 8.96
CA LEU A 59 2.40 4.14 9.88
C LEU A 59 2.56 4.83 11.24
N ASP A 60 2.79 6.16 11.27
CA ASP A 60 2.92 6.94 12.51
C ASP A 60 1.65 6.88 13.36
N ARG A 61 0.47 6.96 12.73
CA ARG A 61 -0.82 6.81 13.40
C ARG A 61 -1.03 5.40 13.97
N ARG A 62 -0.45 4.38 13.35
CA ARG A 62 -0.64 2.97 13.75
C ARG A 62 0.32 2.54 14.85
N GLU A 63 1.52 3.12 14.95
CA GLU A 63 2.44 2.89 16.06
C GLU A 63 2.00 3.57 17.36
N GLY A 64 1.32 4.72 17.28
CA GLY A 64 0.78 5.42 18.46
C GLY A 64 -0.52 4.84 19.04
N ALA A 65 -1.04 3.73 18.49
CA ALA A 65 -2.30 3.10 18.90
C ALA A 65 -2.12 1.91 19.86
N VAL A 66 -1.02 1.90 20.63
CA VAL A 66 -0.72 0.90 21.67
C VAL A 66 -1.17 1.39 23.04
#